data_AF-A0A8T5TW23-F1
#
_entry.id   AF-A0A8T5TW23-F1
#
_cell.length_a   1.000
_cell.length_b   1.000
_cell.length_c   1.000
_cell.angle_alpha   90.00
_cell.angle_beta   90.00
_cell.angle_gamma   90.00
#
_symmetry.space_group_name_H-M   'P 1'
#
loop_
_entity.id
_entity.type
_entity.pdbx_description
1 polymer ?
#
loop_
_entity_poly.entity_id
_entity_poly.type
_entity_poly.pdbx_seq_one_letter_code
_entity_poly.pdbx_strand_id
1 'polypeptide(L)'
;MVICLVNEVNSFGDKIILSSKSEFTSEFARGYFEAELIEKETQLNEYLNAYNAIRENDSFNRQYIETLIFLLKSEIKRIQKMF
;
A
#
# COMPACT_ATOMS: atom_id res chain seq x y z
N MET A 1 -21.40 -40.34 22.57
CA MET A 1 -20.65 -39.16 23.05
C MET A 1 -19.27 -38.97 22.38
N VAL A 2 -18.74 -39.96 21.64
CA VAL A 2 -17.42 -39.84 20.97
C VAL A 2 -17.50 -39.09 19.62
N ILE A 3 -18.61 -39.21 18.89
CA ILE A 3 -18.78 -38.59 17.56
C ILE A 3 -18.85 -37.05 17.64
N CYS A 4 -19.45 -36.48 18.69
CA CYS A 4 -19.54 -35.03 18.86
C CYS A 4 -18.16 -34.37 19.08
N LEU A 5 -17.27 -35.02 19.83
CA LEU A 5 -15.91 -34.52 20.09
C LEU A 5 -15.05 -34.50 18.80
N VAL A 6 -15.21 -35.48 17.92
CA VAL A 6 -14.46 -35.53 16.65
C VAL A 6 -14.90 -34.40 15.70
N ASN A 7 -16.21 -34.08 15.66
CA ASN A 7 -16.72 -32.97 14.84
C ASN A 7 -16.28 -31.60 15.37
N GLU A 8 -16.23 -31.41 16.69
CA GLU A 8 -15.71 -30.17 17.28
C GLU A 8 -14.22 -29.98 16.99
N VAL A 9 -13.40 -31.02 17.17
CA VAL A 9 -11.94 -30.95 16.91
C VAL A 9 -11.64 -30.64 15.44
N ASN A 10 -12.37 -31.24 14.50
CA ASN A 10 -12.22 -30.92 13.07
C ASN A 10 -12.64 -29.46 12.75
N SER A 11 -13.75 -28.98 13.33
CA SER A 11 -14.20 -27.59 13.21
C SER A 11 -13.19 -26.58 13.79
N PHE A 12 -12.52 -26.91 14.90
CA PHE A 12 -11.46 -26.07 15.47
C PHE A 12 -10.21 -26.07 14.60
N GLY A 13 -9.81 -27.21 14.04
CA GLY A 13 -8.68 -27.30 13.10
C GLY A 13 -8.90 -26.44 11.85
N ASP A 14 -10.09 -26.50 11.25
CA ASP A 14 -10.43 -25.69 10.07
C ASP A 14 -10.44 -24.19 10.37
N LYS A 15 -10.92 -23.78 11.55
CA LYS A 15 -10.89 -22.38 11.99
C LYS A 15 -9.48 -21.85 12.22
N ILE A 16 -8.58 -22.66 12.77
CA ILE A 16 -7.17 -22.28 12.99
C ILE A 16 -6.46 -22.09 11.64
N ILE A 17 -6.71 -22.98 10.67
CA ILE A 17 -6.12 -22.89 9.32
C ILE A 17 -6.68 -21.68 8.55
N LEU A 18 -7.98 -21.37 8.69
CA LEU A 18 -8.56 -20.16 8.09
C LEU A 18 -7.97 -18.88 8.72
N SER A 19 -7.80 -18.88 10.04
CA SER A 19 -7.21 -17.77 10.80
C SER A 19 -5.79 -17.48 10.33
N SER A 20 -4.92 -18.50 10.28
CA SER A 20 -3.51 -18.33 9.89
C SER A 20 -3.37 -17.91 8.42
N LYS A 21 -4.24 -18.41 7.53
CA LYS A 21 -4.26 -17.97 6.13
C LYS A 21 -4.69 -16.50 5.99
N SER A 22 -5.64 -16.05 6.80
CA SER A 22 -6.08 -14.65 6.81
C SER A 22 -4.99 -13.71 7.32
N GLU A 23 -4.27 -14.13 8.35
CA GLU A 23 -3.14 -13.40 8.94
C GLU A 23 -2.00 -13.28 7.93
N PHE A 24 -1.59 -14.38 7.30
CA PHE A 24 -0.59 -14.36 6.22
C PHE A 24 -0.98 -13.42 5.07
N THR A 25 -2.24 -13.48 4.63
CA THR A 25 -2.71 -12.62 3.53
C THR A 25 -2.68 -11.14 3.95
N SER A 26 -2.98 -10.84 5.21
CA SER A 26 -2.94 -9.48 5.74
C SER A 26 -1.52 -8.94 5.85
N GLU A 27 -0.56 -9.75 6.31
CA GLU A 27 0.85 -9.37 6.39
C GLU A 27 1.46 -9.19 5.01
N PHE A 28 1.13 -10.08 4.07
CA PHE A 28 1.56 -9.97 2.69
C PHE A 28 1.04 -8.69 2.03
N ALA A 29 -0.27 -8.41 2.17
CA ALA A 29 -0.87 -7.19 1.62
C ALA A 29 -0.23 -5.93 2.23
N ARG A 30 0.01 -5.94 3.54
CA ARG A 30 0.69 -4.84 4.24
C ARG A 30 2.09 -4.61 3.68
N GLY A 31 2.91 -5.67 3.56
CA GLY A 31 4.26 -5.55 3.00
C GLY A 31 4.26 -5.02 1.55
N TYR A 32 3.28 -5.44 0.75
CA TYR A 32 3.10 -4.92 -0.61
C TYR A 32 2.79 -3.41 -0.61
N PHE A 33 1.83 -2.97 0.21
CA PHE A 33 1.49 -1.55 0.30
C PHE A 33 2.62 -0.70 0.88
N GLU A 34 3.40 -1.22 1.83
CA GLU A 34 4.58 -0.54 2.37
C GLU A 34 5.65 -0.35 1.29
N ALA A 35 5.93 -1.37 0.49
CA ALA A 35 6.88 -1.28 -0.62
C ALA A 35 6.43 -0.27 -1.69
N GLU A 36 5.16 -0.33 -2.10
CA GLU A 36 4.56 0.63 -3.05
C GLU A 36 4.64 2.06 -2.51
N LEU A 37 4.35 2.28 -1.22
CA LEU A 37 4.42 3.59 -0.59
C LEU A 37 5.84 4.18 -0.68
N ILE A 38 6.86 3.38 -0.34
CA ILE A 38 8.27 3.79 -0.41
C ILE A 38 8.68 4.16 -1.84
N GLU A 39 8.27 3.37 -2.82
CA GLU A 39 8.55 3.64 -4.24
C GLU A 39 7.94 4.98 -4.67
N LYS A 40 6.66 5.20 -4.33
CA LYS A 40 5.95 6.44 -4.66
C LYS A 40 6.52 7.67 -3.94
N GLU A 41 6.94 7.54 -2.68
CA GLU A 41 7.61 8.61 -1.94
C GLU A 41 8.97 8.95 -2.56
N THR A 42 9.71 7.94 -3.05
CA THR A 42 10.98 8.15 -3.76
C THR A 42 10.75 8.91 -5.06
N GLN A 43 9.77 8.48 -5.87
CA GLN A 43 9.38 9.17 -7.10
C GLN A 43 8.91 10.62 -6.84
N LEU A 44 8.21 10.86 -5.72
CA LEU A 44 7.78 12.20 -5.33
C LEU A 44 8.98 13.12 -5.06
N ASN A 45 10.00 12.61 -4.37
CA ASN A 45 11.23 13.36 -4.12
C ASN A 45 11.97 13.71 -5.43
N GLU A 46 12.00 12.78 -6.40
CA GLU A 46 12.57 13.05 -7.73
C GLU A 46 11.83 14.19 -8.43
N TYR A 47 10.49 14.17 -8.41
CA TYR A 47 9.69 15.24 -9.02
C TYR A 47 9.85 16.58 -8.31
N LEU A 48 9.92 16.59 -6.98
CA LEU A 48 10.19 17.81 -6.22
C LEU A 48 11.57 18.39 -6.57
N ASN A 49 12.59 17.53 -6.70
CA ASN A 49 13.92 17.96 -7.12
C ASN A 49 13.92 18.52 -8.54
N ALA A 50 13.24 17.86 -9.48
CA ALA A 50 13.11 18.33 -10.86
C ALA A 50 12.35 19.67 -10.93
N TYR A 51 11.27 19.82 -10.16
CA TYR A 51 10.51 21.07 -10.05
C TYR A 51 11.38 22.22 -9.53
N ASN A 52 12.16 21.98 -8.49
CA ASN A 52 13.05 22.98 -7.88
C ASN A 52 14.23 23.35 -8.78
N ALA A 53 14.65 22.46 -9.68
CA ALA A 53 15.72 22.73 -10.64
C ALA A 53 15.27 23.64 -11.80
N ILE A 54 13.95 23.76 -12.05
CA ILE A 54 13.43 24.62 -13.11
C ILE A 54 13.42 26.08 -12.64
N ARG A 55 14.25 26.91 -13.29
CA ARG A 55 14.34 28.35 -12.99
C ARG A 55 13.15 29.16 -13.51
N GLU A 56 12.52 28.70 -14.57
CA GLU A 56 11.42 29.40 -15.25
C GLU A 56 10.08 29.05 -14.61
N ASN A 57 9.58 29.99 -13.81
CA ASN A 57 8.37 29.81 -13.00
C ASN A 57 7.10 29.55 -13.84
N ASP A 58 7.01 30.14 -15.03
CA ASP A 58 5.85 30.05 -15.93
C ASP A 58 6.05 29.03 -17.07
N SER A 59 7.09 28.20 -17.00
CA SER A 59 7.34 27.20 -18.05
C SER A 59 6.29 26.09 -18.01
N PHE A 60 5.90 25.62 -19.18
CA PHE A 60 5.03 24.44 -19.32
C PHE A 60 5.57 23.23 -18.54
N ASN A 61 6.89 23.02 -18.60
CA ASN A 61 7.55 21.92 -17.89
C ASN A 61 7.34 22.00 -16.38
N ARG A 62 7.38 23.20 -15.79
CA ARG A 62 7.16 23.39 -14.35
C ARG A 62 5.72 23.07 -13.96
N GLN A 63 4.74 23.58 -14.73
CA GLN A 63 3.32 23.29 -14.52
C GLN A 63 3.00 21.79 -14.71
N TYR A 64 3.66 21.15 -15.68
CA TYR A 64 3.54 19.72 -15.91
C TYR A 64 4.05 18.91 -14.72
N ILE A 65 5.26 19.22 -14.21
CA ILE A 65 5.81 18.54 -13.04
C ILE A 65 4.96 18.81 -11.79
N GLU A 66 4.45 20.03 -11.61
CA GLU A 66 3.52 20.36 -10.52
C GLU A 66 2.28 19.47 -10.55
N THR A 67 1.74 19.23 -11.74
CA THR A 67 0.59 18.32 -11.94
C THR A 67 0.95 16.88 -11.55
N LEU A 68 2.13 16.39 -11.94
CA LEU A 68 2.61 15.06 -11.56
C LEU A 68 2.77 14.92 -10.03
N ILE A 69 3.34 15.94 -9.39
CA ILE A 69 3.47 16.00 -7.91
C ILE A 69 2.10 15.92 -7.25
N PHE A 70 1.12 16.68 -7.76
CA PHE A 70 -0.23 16.68 -7.22
C PHE A 70 -0.89 15.30 -7.31
N LEU A 71 -0.84 14.67 -8.50
CA LEU A 71 -1.40 13.34 -8.71
C LEU A 71 -0.75 12.30 -7.79
N LEU A 72 0.58 12.29 -7.74
CA LEU A 72 1.33 11.34 -6.94
C LEU A 72 1.06 11.49 -5.43
N LYS A 73 0.96 12.72 -4.92
CA LYS A 73 0.54 12.97 -3.52
C LYS A 73 -0.86 12.43 -3.23
N SER A 74 -1.77 12.53 -4.20
CA SER A 74 -3.13 11.99 -4.07
C SER A 74 -3.13 10.46 -4.00
N GLU A 75 -2.28 9.81 -4.81
CA GLU A 75 -2.11 8.36 -4.78
C GLU A 75 -1.48 7.86 -3.48
N ILE A 76 -0.41 8.51 -3.02
CA ILE A 76 0.23 8.22 -1.72
C ILE A 76 -0.81 8.32 -0.59
N LYS A 77 -1.60 9.40 -0.57
CA LYS A 77 -2.67 9.58 0.43
C LYS A 77 -3.75 8.49 0.33
N ARG A 78 -4.05 7.99 -0.88
CA ARG A 78 -4.99 6.89 -1.08
C ARG A 78 -4.44 5.59 -0.50
N ILE A 79 -3.17 5.28 -0.73
CA ILE A 79 -2.50 4.08 -0.19
C ILE A 79 -2.42 4.17 1.33
N GLN A 80 -2.07 5.34 1.88
CA GLN A 80 -2.03 5.55 3.33
C GLN A 80 -3.37 5.31 4.04
N LYS A 81 -4.51 5.48 3.35
CA LYS A 81 -5.85 5.16 3.88
C LYS A 81 -6.21 3.67 3.85
N MET A 82 -5.39 2.84 3.20
CA MET A 82 -5.58 1.40 3.15
C MET A 82 -4.93 0.69 4.36
N PHE A 83 -4.16 1.44 5.16
CA PHE A 83 -3.68 1.07 6.49
C PHE A 83 -4.63 1.61 7.57
#